data_AF-A0A7I7ZWT2-F1
#
_entry.id   AF-A0A7I7ZWT2-F1
#
_cell.length_a   1.000
_cell.length_b   1.000
_cell.length_c   1.000
_cell.angle_alpha   90.00
_cell.angle_beta   90.00
_cell.angle_gamma   90.00
#
_symmetry.space_group_name_H-M   'P 1'
#
loop_
_entity.id
_entity.type
_entity.pdbx_description
1 polymer ?
#
loop_
_entity_poly.entity_id
_entity_poly.type
_entity_poly.pdbx_seq_one_letter_code
_entity_poly.pdbx_strand_id
1 'polypeptide(L)'
;MTELGISAEQAKSIVEAILVKQTPNGSVPPVLVGEPVDYESWWVQGYQSRAFVEDGDENAALAGNGPIVVPKDGSAPFQLSSALPAAVQMKRIRADRTGSGA
;
A
#
# COMPACT_ATOMS: atom_id res chain seq x y z
N MET A 1 5.94 15.57 -21.79
CA MET A 1 4.69 14.81 -21.87
C MET A 1 4.33 14.47 -20.43
N THR A 2 3.49 15.28 -19.80
CA THR A 2 3.15 15.12 -18.38
C THR A 2 2.27 13.88 -18.26
N GLU A 3 2.77 12.83 -17.62
CA GLU A 3 1.92 11.72 -17.19
C GLU A 3 0.83 12.30 -16.27
N LEU A 4 -0.44 12.18 -16.67
CA LEU A 4 -1.59 12.82 -16.03
C LEU A 4 -2.01 12.12 -14.72
N GLY A 5 -1.07 11.56 -13.96
CA GLY A 5 -1.37 10.85 -12.72
C GLY A 5 -0.15 10.70 -11.81
N ILE A 6 -0.42 10.27 -10.58
CA ILE A 6 0.62 9.97 -9.58
C ILE A 6 1.60 8.95 -10.16
N SER A 7 2.90 9.25 -10.14
CA SER A 7 3.96 8.32 -10.53
C SER A 7 4.26 7.29 -9.44
N ALA A 8 5.00 6.23 -9.77
CA ALA A 8 5.43 5.23 -8.79
C ALA A 8 6.22 5.86 -7.62
N GLU A 9 7.13 6.79 -7.92
CA GLU A 9 7.92 7.51 -6.90
C GLU A 9 7.02 8.38 -6.01
N GLN A 10 6.04 9.07 -6.59
CA GLN A 10 5.07 9.83 -5.81
C GLN A 10 4.22 8.91 -4.93
N ALA A 11 3.83 7.74 -5.43
CA ALA A 11 3.10 6.75 -4.65
C ALA A 11 3.92 6.25 -3.45
N LYS A 12 5.23 5.98 -3.62
CA LYS A 12 6.12 5.64 -2.49
C LYS A 12 6.12 6.75 -1.44
N SER A 13 6.36 8.00 -1.83
CA SER A 13 6.40 9.13 -0.88
C SER A 13 5.07 9.33 -0.15
N ILE A 14 3.94 9.11 -0.82
CA ILE A 14 2.61 9.15 -0.18
C ILE A 14 2.49 8.05 0.88
N VAL A 15 2.91 6.83 0.55
CA VAL A 15 2.85 5.68 1.47
C VAL A 15 3.78 5.88 2.66
N GLU A 16 5.01 6.36 2.44
CA GLU A 16 5.94 6.72 3.52
C GLU A 16 5.33 7.75 4.47
N ALA A 17 4.71 8.81 3.92
CA ALA A 17 4.06 9.83 4.74
C ALA A 17 2.88 9.29 5.56
N ILE A 18 2.12 8.32 5.02
CA ILE A 18 1.04 7.64 5.75
C ILE A 18 1.61 6.81 6.88
N LEU A 19 2.64 6.00 6.60
CA LEU A 19 3.26 5.13 7.58
C LEU A 19 3.92 5.91 8.72
N VAL A 20 4.61 7.02 8.42
CA VAL A 20 5.17 7.92 9.43
C VAL A 20 4.09 8.47 10.35
N LYS A 21 2.93 8.86 9.81
CA LYS A 21 1.80 9.36 10.62
C LYS A 21 1.13 8.28 11.48
N GLN A 22 1.13 7.04 11.00
CA GLN A 22 0.54 5.90 11.72
C GLN A 22 1.48 5.30 12.77
N THR A 23 2.78 5.58 12.68
CA THR A 23 3.78 5.07 13.61
C THR A 23 3.77 5.91 14.89
N PRO A 24 3.45 5.34 16.07
CA PRO A 24 3.55 6.05 17.34
C PRO A 24 4.99 6.45 17.63
N ASN A 25 5.18 7.57 18.33
CA ASN A 25 6.51 7.99 18.79
C ASN A 25 7.16 6.89 19.63
N GLY A 26 8.37 6.47 19.25
CA GLY A 26 9.14 5.44 19.94
C GLY A 26 8.96 4.01 19.39
N SER A 27 8.04 3.79 18.45
CA SER A 27 7.91 2.52 17.73
C SER A 27 8.93 2.39 16.61
N VAL A 28 9.32 1.15 16.31
CA VAL A 28 10.13 0.83 15.13
C VAL A 28 9.31 1.17 13.87
N PRO A 29 9.79 2.06 12.99
CA PRO A 29 9.04 2.44 11.81
C PRO A 29 8.97 1.27 10.82
N PRO A 30 7.83 1.09 10.14
CA PRO A 30 7.74 0.16 9.02
C PRO A 30 8.61 0.65 7.85
N VAL A 31 9.04 -0.29 7.02
CA VAL A 31 9.81 -0.07 5.80
C VAL A 31 9.00 -0.49 4.58
N LEU A 32 9.18 0.23 3.48
CA LEU A 32 8.61 -0.19 2.20
C LEU A 32 9.26 -1.50 1.74
N VAL A 33 8.46 -2.38 1.15
CA VAL A 33 8.91 -3.66 0.60
C VAL A 33 8.62 -3.69 -0.89
N GLY A 34 9.68 -3.80 -1.69
CA GLY A 34 9.60 -3.82 -3.15
C GLY A 34 9.14 -2.50 -3.77
N GLU A 35 9.02 -2.53 -5.09
CA GLU A 35 8.51 -1.41 -5.89
C GLU A 35 6.97 -1.38 -5.91
N PRO A 36 6.34 -0.20 -6.08
CA PRO A 36 4.91 -0.09 -6.30
C PRO A 36 4.49 -0.91 -7.51
N VAL A 37 3.49 -1.78 -7.32
CA VAL A 37 2.93 -2.57 -8.42
C VAL A 37 1.84 -1.77 -9.10
N ASP A 38 1.90 -1.69 -10.43
CA ASP A 38 0.90 -1.01 -11.26
C ASP A 38 -0.36 -1.88 -11.43
N TYR A 39 -1.51 -1.35 -11.02
CA TYR A 39 -2.84 -1.91 -11.27
C TYR A 39 -3.70 -0.97 -12.14
N GLU A 40 -3.11 -0.42 -13.19
CA GLU A 40 -3.70 0.53 -14.14
C GLU A 40 -4.06 1.87 -13.48
N SER A 41 -5.19 1.93 -12.77
CA SER A 41 -5.68 3.13 -12.07
C SER A 41 -5.08 3.33 -10.68
N TRP A 42 -4.30 2.36 -10.19
CA TRP A 42 -3.78 2.36 -8.83
C TRP A 42 -2.33 1.91 -8.77
N TRP A 43 -1.59 2.46 -7.82
CA TRP A 43 -0.34 1.89 -7.33
C TRP A 43 -0.62 1.10 -6.05
N VAL A 44 0.02 -0.06 -5.89
CA VAL A 44 -0.05 -0.85 -4.67
C VAL A 44 1.35 -1.00 -4.10
N GLN A 45 1.58 -0.46 -2.90
CA GLN A 45 2.87 -0.51 -2.22
C GLN A 45 2.81 -1.45 -1.02
N GLY A 46 3.70 -2.44 -1.00
CA GLY A 46 3.94 -3.27 0.17
C GLY A 46 4.76 -2.53 1.22
N TYR A 47 4.50 -2.82 2.48
CA TYR A 47 5.37 -2.41 3.58
C TYR A 47 5.38 -3.51 4.64
N GLN A 48 6.39 -3.47 5.51
CA GLN A 48 6.51 -4.40 6.62
C GLN A 48 7.21 -3.74 7.81
N SER A 49 7.01 -4.27 9.01
CA SER A 49 7.78 -3.83 10.17
C SER A 49 9.28 -4.05 9.93
N ARG A 50 10.10 -3.03 10.22
CA ARG A 50 11.57 -3.17 10.14
C ARG A 50 12.09 -4.29 11.03
N ALA A 51 11.52 -4.48 12.24
CA ALA A 51 11.91 -5.55 13.15
C ALA A 51 11.69 -6.96 12.54
N PHE A 52 10.66 -7.13 11.72
CA PHE A 52 10.47 -8.39 11.00
C PHE A 52 11.48 -8.56 9.85
N VAL A 53 11.75 -7.49 9.10
CA VAL A 53 12.66 -7.54 7.94
C VAL A 53 14.12 -7.73 8.36
N GLU A 54 14.55 -7.04 9.43
CA GLU A 54 15.94 -7.03 9.89
C GLU A 54 16.22 -8.15 10.90
N ASP A 55 15.34 -8.37 11.88
CA ASP A 55 15.58 -9.29 13.00
C ASP A 55 14.78 -10.59 12.92
N GLY A 56 13.86 -10.72 11.95
CA GLY A 56 13.01 -11.90 11.80
C GLY A 56 11.96 -12.07 12.90
N ASP A 57 11.62 -11.00 13.64
CA ASP A 57 10.61 -11.08 14.71
C ASP A 57 9.22 -11.36 14.14
N GLU A 58 8.80 -12.61 14.19
CA GLU A 58 7.51 -13.09 13.66
C GLU A 58 6.30 -12.38 14.29
N ASN A 59 6.40 -11.91 15.55
CA ASN A 59 5.31 -11.16 16.17
C ASN A 59 5.13 -9.78 15.53
N ALA A 60 6.22 -9.19 15.03
CA ALA A 60 6.18 -7.91 14.35
C ALA A 60 5.52 -7.98 12.96
N ALA A 61 5.38 -9.18 12.37
CA ALA A 61 4.65 -9.39 11.12
C ALA A 61 3.12 -9.26 11.28
N LEU A 62 2.60 -9.43 12.50
CA LEU A 62 1.17 -9.43 12.79
C LEU A 62 0.61 -8.03 13.08
N ALA A 63 1.46 -7.01 13.19
CA ALA A 63 1.08 -5.63 13.55
C ALA A 63 0.31 -4.86 12.46
N GLY A 64 -0.06 -5.52 11.35
CA GLY A 64 -0.73 -4.90 10.21
C GLY A 64 0.27 -4.53 9.13
N ASN A 65 0.42 -5.42 8.14
CA ASN A 65 1.29 -5.29 6.97
C ASN A 65 0.49 -5.34 5.66
N GLY A 66 -0.79 -5.00 5.73
CA GLY A 66 -1.66 -4.94 4.56
C GLY A 66 -1.19 -3.83 3.62
N PRO A 67 -0.93 -4.09 2.33
CA PRO A 67 -0.38 -3.11 1.41
C PRO A 67 -1.30 -1.90 1.22
N ILE A 68 -0.70 -0.75 0.96
CA ILE A 68 -1.42 0.51 0.77
C ILE A 68 -1.65 0.75 -0.73
N VAL A 69 -2.88 1.07 -1.08
CA VAL A 69 -3.31 1.42 -2.44
C VAL A 69 -3.35 2.93 -2.58
N VAL A 70 -2.71 3.44 -3.63
CA VAL A 70 -2.68 4.86 -4.00
C VAL A 70 -3.37 5.03 -5.36
N PRO A 71 -4.58 5.59 -5.41
CA PRO A 71 -5.26 5.95 -6.66
C PRO A 71 -4.46 6.98 -7.47
N LYS A 72 -4.23 6.71 -8.76
CA LYS A 72 -3.43 7.60 -9.62
C LYS A 72 -4.12 8.93 -9.93
N ASP A 73 -5.43 9.01 -9.72
CA ASP A 73 -6.26 10.19 -9.92
C ASP A 73 -6.21 11.20 -8.76
N GLY A 74 -5.48 10.89 -7.68
CA GLY A 74 -5.39 11.77 -6.50
C GLY A 74 -6.44 11.51 -5.42
N SER A 75 -7.33 10.53 -5.62
CA SER A 75 -8.28 10.11 -4.58
C SER A 75 -7.57 9.56 -3.34
N ALA A 76 -8.28 9.52 -2.21
CA ALA A 76 -7.71 9.11 -0.93
C ALA A 76 -7.11 7.69 -0.98
N PRO A 77 -5.86 7.49 -0.51
CA PRO A 77 -5.27 6.17 -0.34
C PRO A 77 -6.06 5.31 0.66
N PHE A 78 -6.02 4.00 0.48
CA PHE A 78 -6.68 3.05 1.36
C PHE A 78 -5.83 1.79 1.56
N GLN A 79 -6.06 1.08 2.66
CA GLN A 79 -5.27 -0.10 3.03
C GLN A 79 -6.01 -1.39 2.67
N LEU A 80 -5.29 -2.34 2.06
CA LEU A 80 -5.80 -3.70 1.86
C LEU A 80 -5.67 -4.53 3.12
N SER A 81 -6.47 -5.59 3.24
CA SER A 81 -6.28 -6.55 4.32
C SER A 81 -4.96 -7.30 4.16
N SER A 82 -4.28 -7.60 5.26
CA SER A 82 -3.14 -8.53 5.27
C SER A 82 -3.57 -10.00 5.15
N ALA A 83 -4.86 -10.32 5.32
CA ALA A 83 -5.36 -11.70 5.34
C ALA A 83 -5.51 -12.34 3.95
N LEU A 84 -5.41 -11.55 2.87
CA LEU A 84 -5.57 -12.04 1.49
C LEU A 84 -4.47 -11.47 0.58
N PRO A 85 -4.04 -12.20 -0.46
CA PRO A 85 -3.11 -11.66 -1.45
C PRO A 85 -3.64 -10.39 -2.11
N ALA A 86 -2.79 -9.36 -2.23
CA ALA A 86 -3.17 -8.06 -2.80
C ALA A 86 -3.81 -8.19 -4.19
N ALA A 87 -3.27 -9.05 -5.06
CA ALA A 87 -3.80 -9.28 -6.40
C ALA A 87 -5.25 -9.80 -6.40
N VAL A 88 -5.64 -10.61 -5.41
CA VAL A 88 -7.01 -11.12 -5.29
C VAL A 88 -7.96 -9.99 -4.88
N GLN A 89 -7.55 -9.17 -3.92
CA GLN A 89 -8.34 -8.02 -3.46
C GLN A 89 -8.49 -6.97 -4.58
N MET A 90 -7.42 -6.65 -5.30
CA MET A 90 -7.46 -5.69 -6.40
C MET A 90 -8.34 -6.16 -7.57
N LYS A 91 -8.39 -7.48 -7.86
CA LYS A 91 -9.34 -8.02 -8.84
C LYS A 91 -10.79 -7.77 -8.44
N ARG A 92 -11.13 -7.93 -7.15
CA ARG A 92 -12.48 -7.67 -6.63
C ARG A 92 -12.83 -6.18 -6.71
N ILE A 93 -11.93 -5.31 -6.24
CA ILE A 93 -12.09 -3.85 -6.30
C ILE A 93 -12.33 -3.37 -7.74
N ARG A 94 -11.54 -3.90 -8.70
CA ARG A 94 -11.73 -3.59 -10.11
C ARG A 94 -13.10 -4.03 -10.63
N ALA A 95 -13.52 -5.25 -10.29
CA ALA A 95 -14.81 -5.80 -10.72
C ALA A 95 -15.99 -4.98 -10.18
N ASP A 96 -15.96 -4.61 -8.90
CA ASP A 96 -17.01 -3.79 -8.27
C ASP A 96 -17.11 -2.41 -8.92
N ARG A 97 -15.97 -1.79 -9.27
CA ARG A 97 -15.95 -0.50 -9.98
C ARG A 97 -16.56 -0.59 -11.38
N THR A 98 -16.43 -1.74 -12.05
CA THR A 98 -17.02 -1.97 -13.38
C THR A 98 -18.48 -2.44 -13.32
N GLY A 99 -18.92 -3.03 -12.21
CA GLY A 99 -20.28 -3.56 -12.02
C GLY A 99 -21.29 -2.54 -11.49
N SER A 100 -20.83 -1.45 -10.87
CA SER A 100 -21.70 -0.41 -10.28
C SER A 100 -22.29 0.58 -11.31
N GLY A 101 -22.24 0.27 -12.61
CA GLY A 101 -22.70 1.14 -13.71
C GLY A 101 -23.83 0.54 -14.56
N ALA A 102 -24.64 -0.36 -14.01
CA ALA A 102 -25.83 -0.93 -14.66
C ALA A 102 -27.13 -0.38 -14.05
#